data_AF-A0A3P1W795-F1
#
_entry.id   AF-A0A3P1W795-F1
#
_cell.length_a   1.000
_cell.length_b   1.000
_cell.length_c   1.000
_cell.angle_alpha   90.00
_cell.angle_beta   90.00
_cell.angle_gamma   90.00
#
_symmetry.space_group_name_H-M   'P 1'
#
loop_
_entity.id
_entity.type
_entity.pdbx_description
1 polymer ?
#
loop_
_entity_poly.entity_id
_entity_poly.type
_entity_poly.pdbx_seq_one_letter_code
_entity_poly.pdbx_strand_id
1 'polypeptide(L)' 'MRKHGFTVKKVSNELGLTYFKFKELAISGTFNFVTVIKGKSGRNSYHFDPLKTIEYINEYKEKAHNI' A
#
# COMPACT_ATOMS: atom_id res chain seq x y z
N MET A 1 -16.96 -14.81 -6.48
CA MET A 1 -16.24 -14.10 -5.39
C MET A 1 -15.69 -12.78 -5.93
N ARG A 2 -16.24 -11.63 -5.53
CA ARG A 2 -15.64 -10.33 -5.89
C ARG A 2 -14.27 -10.25 -5.20
N LYS A 3 -13.18 -10.30 -5.98
CA LYS A 3 -11.84 -10.02 -5.46
C LYS A 3 -11.81 -8.55 -5.03
N HIS A 4 -12.05 -8.27 -3.76
CA HIS A 4 -11.68 -7.00 -3.13
C HIS A 4 -10.14 -6.95 -3.05
N GLY A 5 -9.50 -6.83 -4.20
CA GLY A 5 -8.05 -6.67 -4.28
C GLY A 5 -7.68 -5.26 -3.86
N PHE A 6 -6.75 -5.16 -2.91
CA PHE A 6 -6.05 -3.90 -2.66
C PHE A 6 -5.32 -3.48 -3.92
N THR A 7 -5.42 -2.19 -4.25
CA THR A 7 -4.67 -1.60 -5.34
C THR A 7 -3.84 -0.46 -4.78
N VAL A 8 -2.73 -0.16 -5.44
CA VAL A 8 -1.86 0.98 -5.11
C VAL A 8 -2.67 2.27 -4.94
N LYS A 9 -3.62 2.53 -5.86
CA LYS A 9 -4.48 3.71 -5.81
C LYS A 9 -5.39 3.76 -4.57
N LYS A 10 -5.99 2.62 -4.19
CA LYS A 10 -6.85 2.58 -3.00
C LYS A 10 -6.02 2.80 -1.74
N VAL A 11 -4.96 2.03 -1.58
CA VAL A 11 -4.12 2.10 -0.37
C VAL A 11 -3.45 3.46 -0.23
N SER A 12 -2.96 4.05 -1.34
CA SER A 12 -2.37 5.40 -1.27
C SER A 12 -3.37 6.45 -0.77
N ASN A 13 -4.62 6.38 -1.25
CA ASN A 13 -5.66 7.31 -0.83
C ASN A 13 -6.01 7.15 0.65
N GLU A 14 -6.13 5.92 1.14
CA GLU A 14 -6.41 5.63 2.56
C GLU A 14 -5.31 6.15 3.49
N LEU A 15 -4.06 6.21 3.00
CA LEU A 15 -2.92 6.75 3.73
C LEU A 15 -2.69 8.24 3.48
N GLY A 16 -3.56 8.92 2.73
CA GLY A 16 -3.36 10.34 2.39
C GLY A 16 -2.12 10.62 1.55
N LEU A 17 -1.60 9.62 0.84
CA LEU A 17 -0.41 9.71 0.00
C LEU A 17 -0.78 9.84 -1.47
N THR A 18 0.03 10.57 -2.22
CA THR A 18 -0.05 10.53 -3.68
C THR A 18 0.34 9.15 -4.20
N TYR A 19 -0.21 8.76 -5.34
CA TYR A 19 0.09 7.48 -5.98
C TYR A 19 1.60 7.26 -6.18
N PHE A 20 2.32 8.30 -6.62
CA PHE A 20 3.77 8.25 -6.83
C PHE A 20 4.54 8.07 -5.52
N LYS A 21 4.19 8.84 -4.48
CA LYS A 21 4.86 8.75 -3.18
C LYS A 21 4.69 7.37 -2.56
N PHE A 22 3.48 6.81 -2.62
CA PHE A 22 3.23 5.45 -2.15
C PHE A 22 4.09 4.44 -2.93
N LYS A 23 4.17 4.55 -4.26
CA LYS A 23 4.98 3.63 -5.07
C LYS A 23 6.45 3.66 -4.68
N GLU A 24 7.02 4.85 -4.46
CA GLU A 24 8.42 4.98 -4.04
C GLU A 24 8.67 4.30 -2.70
N LEU A 25 7.81 4.56 -1.71
CA LEU A 25 7.90 3.97 -0.37
C LEU A 25 7.71 2.44 -0.39
N ALA A 26 6.80 1.94 -1.23
CA ALA A 26 6.62 0.51 -1.42
C ALA A 26 7.85 -0.13 -2.07
N ILE A 27 8.47 0.53 -3.06
CA ILE A 27 9.69 0.04 -3.73
C ILE A 27 10.89 0.06 -2.78
N SER A 28 11.00 1.06 -1.91
CA SER A 28 12.06 1.11 -0.88
C SER A 28 11.86 0.11 0.25
N GLY A 29 10.73 -0.61 0.28
CA GLY A 29 10.43 -1.58 1.33
C GLY A 29 10.02 -0.95 2.66
N THR A 30 9.60 0.32 2.67
CA THR A 30 9.14 1.02 3.88
C THR A 30 7.93 0.33 4.51
N PHE A 31 7.08 -0.28 3.67
CA PHE A 31 5.86 -0.94 4.10
C PHE A 31 6.03 -2.45 4.09
N ASN A 32 5.79 -3.09 5.23
CA ASN A 32 5.87 -4.55 5.39
C ASN A 32 4.63 -5.30 4.85
N PHE A 33 3.56 -4.58 4.50
CA PHE A 33 2.30 -5.15 4.01
C PHE A 33 2.23 -5.23 2.48
N VAL A 34 3.20 -4.66 1.76
CA VAL A 34 3.25 -4.71 0.29
C VAL A 34 4.59 -5.24 -0.19
N THR A 35 4.52 -6.27 -1.04
CA THR A 35 5.68 -6.82 -1.73
C THR A 35 5.70 -6.31 -3.17
N VAL A 36 6.83 -5.73 -3.58
CA VAL A 36 7.03 -5.26 -4.94
C VAL A 36 7.86 -6.26 -5.72
N ILE A 37 7.25 -6.84 -6.76
CA ILE A 37 7.94 -7.73 -7.69
C ILE A 37 8.30 -6.92 -8.94
N LYS A 38 9.60 -6.74 -9.19
CA LYS A 38 10.09 -6.09 -10.41
C LYS A 38 9.87 -7.03 -11.59
N GLY A 39 8.96 -6.67 -12.51
CA GLY A 39 8.74 -7.41 -13.73
C GLY A 39 9.84 -7.18 -14.76
N LYS A 40 10.03 -8.15 -15.68
CA LYS A 40 11.06 -8.11 -16.74
C LYS A 40 10.92 -6.92 -17.70
N SER A 41 9.75 -6.30 -17.81
CA SER A 41 9.47 -5.18 -18.73
C SER A 41 9.41 -3.81 -18.02
N GLY A 42 10.06 -3.64 -16.87
CA GLY A 42 10.06 -2.38 -16.11
C GLY A 42 8.74 -2.05 -15.41
N ARG A 43 7.74 -2.92 -15.50
CA ARG A 43 6.48 -2.81 -14.74
C ARG A 43 6.63 -3.53 -13.40
N ASN A 44 6.38 -2.81 -12.32
CA ASN A 44 6.32 -3.37 -10.98
C ASN A 44 4.93 -3.96 -10.71
N SER A 45 4.90 -5.17 -10.17
CA SER A 45 3.68 -5.78 -9.62
C SER A 45 3.67 -5.59 -8.12
N TYR A 46 2.51 -5.20 -7.58
CA TYR A 46 2.32 -4.91 -6.16
C TYR A 46 1.39 -5.95 -5.57
N HIS A 47 1.89 -6.71 -4.61
CA HIS A 47 1.13 -7.72 -3.88
C HIS A 47 0.92 -7.25 -2.45
N PHE A 48 -0.33 -7.11 -2.06
CA PHE A 48 -0.71 -6.64 -0.74
C PHE A 48 -1.13 -7.81 0.13
N ASP A 49 -0.59 -7.87 1.34
CA ASP A 49 -1.11 -8.71 2.40
C ASP A 49 -2.39 -8.05 2.95
N PRO A 50 -3.57 -8.68 2.79
CA PRO A 50 -4.83 -8.04 3.13
C PRO A 50 -4.97 -7.73 4.62
N LEU A 51 -4.46 -8.60 5.51
CA LEU A 51 -4.60 -8.40 6.95
C LEU A 51 -3.70 -7.25 7.41
N LYS A 52 -2.41 -7.31 7.05
CA LYS A 52 -1.44 -6.27 7.42
C LYS A 52 -1.76 -4.92 6.80
N THR A 53 -2.32 -4.90 5.59
CA THR A 53 -2.72 -3.64 4.94
C THR A 53 -3.84 -2.95 5.73
N ILE A 54 -4.84 -3.71 6.20
CA ILE A 54 -5.94 -3.16 6.99
C ILE A 54 -5.43 -2.67 8.35
N GLU A 55 -4.64 -3.48 9.04
CA GLU A 55 -4.02 -3.13 10.34
C GLU A 55 -3.24 -1.81 10.22
N TYR A 56 -2.37 -1.69 9.22
CA TYR A 56 -1.57 -0.49 9.01
C TYR A 56 -2.43 0.75 8.70
N ILE A 57 -3.46 0.61 7.85
CA ILE A 57 -4.37 1.73 7.53
C ILE A 57 -5.10 2.20 8.78
N ASN A 58 -5.57 1.26 9.61
CA ASN A 58 -6.28 1.60 10.84
C ASN A 58 -5.36 2.32 11.82
N GLU A 59 -4.16 1.78 12.08
CA GLU A 59 -3.17 2.44 12.95
C GLU A 59 -2.81 3.84 12.46
N TYR A 60 -2.64 4.01 11.14
CA TYR A 60 -2.34 5.31 10.54
C TYR A 60 -3.46 6.32 10.78
N LYS A 61 -4.72 5.91 10.61
CA LYS A 61 -5.89 6.77 10.87
C LYS A 61 -6.05 7.11 12.34
N GLU A 62 -5.82 6.16 13.25
CA GLU A 62 -5.86 6.40 14.69
C GLU A 62 -4.79 7.40 15.13
N LYS A 63 -3.57 7.30 14.57
CA LYS A 63 -2.49 8.26 14.84
C LYS A 63 -2.77 9.63 14.25
N ALA A 64 -3.33 9.69 13.03
CA ALA A 64 -3.66 10.95 12.36
C ALA A 64 -4.83 11.71 13.02
N HIS A 65 -5.73 11.01 13.73
CA HIS A 65 -6.87 11.60 14.42
C HIS A 65 -6.54 12.06 15.87
N ASN A 66 -5.37 11.71 16.39
CA ASN A 66 -4.91 12.10 17.73
C ASN A 66 -3.90 13.27 17.72
N ILE A 67 -3.85 14.03 16.63
CA ILE A 67 -3.04 15.25 16.44
C ILE A 67 -4.00 16.39 16.12
#